data_AF-A0AAQ5Y055-F1
#
_entry.id   AF-A0AAQ5Y055-F1
#
_cell.length_a   1.000
_cell.length_b   1.000
_cell.length_c   1.000
_cell.angle_alpha   90.00
_cell.angle_beta   90.00
_cell.angle_gamma   90.00
#
_symmetry.space_group_name_H-M   'P 1'
#
loop_
_entity.id
_entity.type
_entity.pdbx_description
1 polymer ?
#
loop_
_entity_poly.entity_id
_entity_poly.type
_entity_poly.pdbx_seq_one_letter_code
_entity_poly.pdbx_strand_id
1 'polypeptide(L)'
;MGTDQSELPEDAVGRRVSCGEERATVRYVGPIPPTIGLWLGVEWDNPERGKHDGSHEGVSYFTCRHPTGGSFIRPGKASFGVDYLAAVRQVYGMDTEEVLSEDVSSSSSKKINSLLSMSVHQWDVVNELDKLPSLVQFWCRGNRLVSSDGNPRTANQMLIAKLGQVVTLNGCEIHHEDRRGAELDYIKMFGEAWLKAGGRSQISSQFTSQHPRYQKLIDKYGAPEEGELKKIEPFALKNQLLKITFVFPEDAGRKPIEKKLPASMLVQKVKGLLYRLLKVPAADLKLTYTSPKMVGTEFEIDSDLKTLQFYSIEDGDQVLVRWS
;
A
#
# COMPACT_ATOMS: atom_id res chain seq x y z
N MET A 1 -45.73 -3.22 26.86
CA MET A 1 -45.07 -2.10 26.14
C MET A 1 -43.68 -1.95 26.76
N GLY A 2 -42.68 -2.66 26.24
CA GLY A 2 -41.30 -2.54 26.69
C GLY A 2 -40.56 -1.64 25.72
N THR A 3 -40.15 -0.45 26.17
CA THR A 3 -39.25 0.42 25.41
C THR A 3 -37.89 -0.25 25.38
N ASP A 4 -37.44 -0.62 24.18
CA ASP A 4 -36.09 -1.07 23.89
C ASP A 4 -35.10 -0.01 24.37
N GLN A 5 -34.51 -0.21 25.55
CA GLN A 5 -33.36 0.57 25.98
C GLN A 5 -32.21 0.06 25.15
N SER A 6 -31.89 0.76 24.06
CA SER A 6 -30.65 0.54 23.32
C SER A 6 -29.50 0.64 24.33
N GLU A 7 -28.93 -0.50 24.72
CA GLU A 7 -27.81 -0.55 25.66
C GLU A 7 -26.67 0.27 25.06
N LEU A 8 -26.23 1.30 25.79
CA LEU A 8 -25.07 2.08 25.40
C LEU A 8 -23.83 1.19 25.46
N PRO A 9 -22.86 1.36 24.54
CA PRO A 9 -21.59 0.65 24.65
C PRO A 9 -20.92 0.93 26.00
N GLU A 10 -20.34 -0.09 26.64
CA GLU A 10 -19.59 0.08 27.90
C GLU A 10 -18.42 1.06 27.73
N ASP A 11 -17.86 1.15 26.51
CA ASP A 11 -16.78 2.05 26.12
C ASP A 11 -17.28 3.40 25.56
N ALA A 12 -18.51 3.82 25.88
CA ALA A 12 -19.12 5.01 25.30
C ALA A 12 -18.30 6.29 25.51
N VAL A 13 -17.64 6.47 26.66
CA VAL A 13 -16.80 7.65 26.93
C VAL A 13 -15.58 7.63 26.01
N GLY A 14 -15.35 8.73 25.30
CA GLY A 14 -14.28 8.89 24.31
C GLY A 14 -14.68 8.50 22.88
N ARG A 15 -15.82 7.83 22.69
CA ARG A 15 -16.32 7.50 21.35
C ARG A 15 -16.92 8.71 20.64
N ARG A 16 -16.86 8.66 19.30
CA ARG A 16 -17.52 9.62 18.42
C ARG A 16 -18.98 9.24 18.23
N VAL A 17 -19.83 10.26 18.25
CA VAL A 17 -21.26 10.14 18.01
C VAL A 17 -21.72 11.19 17.02
N SER A 18 -22.80 10.90 16.30
CA SER A 18 -23.55 11.90 15.54
C SER A 18 -24.92 12.16 16.15
N CYS A 19 -25.40 13.39 16.00
CA CYS A 19 -26.73 13.81 16.41
C CYS A 19 -27.33 14.64 15.28
N GLY A 20 -28.00 13.97 14.34
CA GLY A 20 -28.30 14.56 13.04
C GLY A 20 -27.02 14.69 12.21
N GLU A 21 -26.77 15.88 11.66
CA GLU A 21 -25.59 16.18 10.84
C GLU A 21 -24.36 16.60 11.67
N GLU A 22 -24.55 16.88 12.95
CA GLU A 22 -23.50 17.35 13.86
C GLU A 22 -22.76 16.19 14.51
N ARG A 23 -21.45 16.35 14.69
CA ARG A 23 -20.56 15.35 15.29
C ARG A 23 -20.03 15.81 16.64
N ALA A 24 -19.89 14.86 17.55
CA ALA A 24 -19.39 15.10 18.89
C ALA A 24 -18.56 13.93 19.42
N THR A 25 -17.87 14.19 20.51
CA THR A 25 -17.18 13.18 21.32
C THR A 25 -17.88 13.06 22.67
N VAL A 26 -18.20 11.83 23.10
CA VAL A 26 -18.77 11.60 24.44
C VAL A 26 -17.71 11.82 25.50
N ARG A 27 -18.00 12.66 26.48
CA ARG A 27 -17.13 13.02 27.60
C ARG A 27 -17.64 12.50 28.95
N TYR A 28 -18.94 12.27 29.07
CA TYR A 28 -19.58 11.78 30.28
C TYR A 28 -20.77 10.90 29.95
N VAL A 29 -20.98 9.85 30.75
CA VAL A 29 -22.17 8.98 30.71
C VAL A 29 -22.66 8.83 32.14
N GLY A 30 -23.87 9.28 32.43
CA GLY A 30 -24.39 9.17 33.78
C GLY A 30 -25.63 10.02 34.07
N PRO A 31 -26.18 9.92 35.29
CA PRO A 31 -27.27 10.78 35.74
C PRO A 31 -26.79 12.22 35.94
N ILE A 32 -27.72 13.17 35.88
CA ILE A 32 -27.47 14.60 36.12
C ILE A 32 -28.60 15.12 37.02
N PRO A 33 -28.45 15.07 38.35
CA PRO A 33 -29.47 15.61 39.25
C PRO A 33 -29.76 17.10 38.98
N PRO A 34 -31.01 17.56 39.15
CA PRO A 34 -32.20 16.82 39.57
C PRO A 34 -32.91 16.08 38.43
N THR A 35 -32.35 16.10 37.22
CA THR A 35 -32.98 15.48 36.05
C THR A 35 -32.99 13.95 36.13
N ILE A 36 -34.06 13.34 35.65
CA ILE A 36 -34.26 11.89 35.70
C ILE A 36 -33.64 11.22 34.46
N GLY A 37 -33.01 10.06 34.68
CA GLY A 37 -32.53 9.17 33.65
C GLY A 37 -31.09 9.45 33.22
N LEU A 38 -30.64 8.66 32.25
CA LEU A 38 -29.26 8.71 31.76
C LEU A 38 -29.06 9.86 30.76
N TRP A 39 -27.86 10.44 30.81
CA TRP A 39 -27.42 11.49 29.91
C TRP A 39 -26.02 11.20 29.36
N LEU A 40 -25.81 11.67 28.13
CA LEU A 40 -24.50 11.76 27.52
C LEU A 40 -24.04 13.22 27.59
N GLY A 41 -22.97 13.49 28.31
CA GLY A 41 -22.21 14.72 28.16
C GLY A 41 -21.34 14.62 26.92
N VAL A 42 -21.57 15.49 25.94
CA VAL A 42 -20.85 15.48 24.67
C VAL A 42 -20.16 16.82 24.44
N GLU A 43 -18.98 16.77 23.84
CA GLU A 43 -18.28 17.94 23.31
C GLU A 43 -18.41 17.93 21.79
N TRP A 44 -19.01 18.98 21.24
CA TRP A 44 -19.21 19.12 19.80
C TRP A 44 -17.92 19.48 19.08
N ASP A 45 -17.77 19.00 17.85
CA ASP A 45 -16.68 19.44 16.98
C ASP A 45 -16.88 20.92 16.58
N ASN A 46 -18.13 21.36 16.38
CA ASN A 46 -18.51 22.76 16.21
C ASN A 46 -18.92 23.37 17.57
N PRO A 47 -18.13 24.29 18.15
CA PRO A 47 -18.43 24.85 19.46
C PRO A 47 -19.69 25.73 19.52
N GLU A 48 -20.18 26.23 18.38
CA GLU A 48 -21.42 27.02 18.30
C GLU A 48 -22.67 26.17 18.54
N ARG A 49 -22.57 24.85 18.34
CA ARG A 49 -23.68 23.91 18.57
C ARG A 49 -23.93 23.65 20.06
N GLY A 50 -22.89 23.78 20.87
CA GLY A 50 -22.99 23.51 22.29
C GLY A 50 -23.65 24.64 23.07
N LYS A 51 -23.77 24.43 24.38
CA LYS A 51 -24.53 25.30 25.29
C LYS A 51 -23.75 25.69 26.54
N HIS A 52 -22.80 24.86 26.96
CA HIS A 52 -22.09 25.01 28.23
C HIS A 52 -20.68 24.40 28.16
N ASP A 53 -19.93 24.53 29.24
CA ASP A 53 -18.53 24.09 29.38
C ASP A 53 -18.38 22.65 29.89
N GLY A 54 -19.50 22.00 30.21
CA GLY A 54 -19.58 20.65 30.79
C GLY A 54 -20.09 20.63 32.23
N SER A 55 -20.52 21.79 32.74
CA SER A 55 -21.22 21.92 34.02
C SER A 55 -22.75 21.98 33.89
N HIS A 56 -23.45 21.57 34.94
CA HIS A 56 -24.89 21.77 35.15
C HIS A 56 -25.16 22.12 36.61
N GLU A 57 -25.89 23.22 36.86
CA GLU A 57 -26.23 23.71 38.20
C GLU A 57 -25.03 23.79 39.18
N GLY A 58 -23.88 24.25 38.69
CA GLY A 58 -22.66 24.41 39.49
C GLY A 58 -21.84 23.13 39.71
N VAL A 59 -22.32 21.97 39.23
CA VAL A 59 -21.58 20.71 39.25
C VAL A 59 -20.90 20.50 37.90
N SER A 60 -19.58 20.28 37.91
CA SER A 60 -18.81 19.95 36.70
C SER A 60 -18.78 18.44 36.47
N TYR A 61 -19.23 18.01 35.29
CA TYR A 61 -19.25 16.59 34.90
C TYR A 61 -18.12 16.24 33.92
N PHE A 62 -17.74 17.20 33.08
CA PHE A 62 -16.63 17.10 32.14
C PHE A 62 -16.11 18.50 31.78
N THR A 63 -14.98 18.56 31.07
CA THR A 63 -14.38 19.81 30.59
C THR A 63 -14.41 19.86 29.06
N CYS A 64 -14.78 21.02 28.52
CA CYS A 64 -14.70 21.31 27.08
C CYS A 64 -13.49 22.18 26.74
N ARG A 65 -13.05 22.10 25.48
CA ARG A 65 -12.05 23.02 24.90
C ARG A 65 -12.60 24.44 24.71
N HIS A 66 -13.92 24.56 24.54
CA HIS A 66 -14.61 25.83 24.36
C HIS A 66 -15.65 26.02 25.48
N PRO A 67 -15.85 27.25 26.03
CA PRO A 67 -16.81 27.51 27.10
C PRO A 67 -18.26 27.15 26.78
N THR A 68 -18.60 27.07 25.48
CA THR A 68 -19.92 26.65 25.02
C THR A 68 -19.89 25.33 24.26
N GLY A 69 -18.76 24.62 24.20
CA GLY A 69 -18.61 23.45 23.31
C GLY A 69 -19.37 22.20 23.76
N GLY A 70 -19.89 22.18 24.99
CA GLY A 70 -20.53 21.04 25.63
C GLY A 70 -22.05 21.03 25.53
N SER A 71 -22.64 19.83 25.55
CA SER A 71 -24.08 19.64 25.73
C SER A 71 -24.37 18.34 26.48
N PHE A 72 -25.50 18.31 27.20
CA PHE A 72 -26.10 17.06 27.66
C PHE A 72 -27.21 16.62 26.71
N ILE A 73 -27.10 15.43 26.15
CA ILE A 73 -28.08 14.84 25.23
C ILE A 73 -28.58 13.49 25.74
N ARG A 74 -29.80 13.11 25.32
CA ARG A 74 -30.34 11.78 25.61
C ARG A 74 -29.65 10.73 24.75
N PRO A 75 -29.39 9.51 25.27
CA PRO A 75 -28.81 8.41 24.51
C PRO A 75 -29.47 8.18 23.15
N GLY A 76 -30.80 8.17 23.09
CA GLY A 76 -31.55 7.96 21.84
C GLY A 76 -31.41 9.07 20.78
N LYS A 77 -30.76 10.21 21.10
CA LYS A 77 -30.40 11.25 20.12
C LYS A 77 -29.00 11.07 19.55
N ALA A 78 -28.19 10.17 20.12
CA ALA A 78 -26.83 9.91 19.70
C ALA A 78 -26.79 8.61 18.88
N SER A 79 -26.21 8.69 17.69
CA SER A 79 -25.82 7.50 16.93
C SER A 79 -24.34 7.25 17.11
N PHE A 80 -23.99 6.05 17.60
CA PHE A 80 -22.61 5.58 17.70
C PHE A 80 -22.07 5.05 16.36
N GLY A 81 -22.85 5.21 15.30
CA GLY A 81 -22.63 4.56 14.02
C GLY A 81 -22.91 3.06 14.11
N VAL A 82 -22.63 2.37 13.02
CA VAL A 82 -22.56 0.92 12.96
C VAL A 82 -21.11 0.51 12.77
N ASP A 83 -20.76 -0.71 13.17
CA ASP A 83 -19.44 -1.22 12.85
C ASP A 83 -19.22 -1.29 11.33
N TYR A 84 -17.96 -1.33 10.92
CA TYR A 84 -17.60 -1.30 9.51
C TYR A 84 -18.27 -2.42 8.71
N LEU A 85 -18.39 -3.63 9.29
CA LEU A 85 -19.03 -4.76 8.64
C LEU A 85 -20.53 -4.51 8.44
N ALA A 86 -21.21 -3.96 9.43
CA ALA A 86 -22.61 -3.58 9.34
C ALA A 86 -22.84 -2.45 8.32
N ALA A 87 -21.96 -1.45 8.25
CA ALA A 87 -22.02 -0.41 7.23
C ALA A 87 -21.85 -1.00 5.82
N VAL A 88 -20.89 -1.91 5.65
CA VAL A 88 -20.66 -2.60 4.37
C VAL A 88 -21.87 -3.48 4.00
N ARG A 89 -22.45 -4.23 4.95
CA ARG A 89 -23.67 -5.01 4.73
C ARG A 89 -24.83 -4.14 4.23
N GLN A 90 -25.04 -3.00 4.86
CA GLN A 90 -26.16 -2.10 4.56
C GLN A 90 -26.00 -1.38 3.21
N VAL A 91 -24.78 -0.98 2.86
CA VAL A 91 -24.50 -0.24 1.62
C VAL A 91 -24.41 -1.17 0.41
N TYR A 92 -23.94 -2.41 0.59
CA TYR A 92 -23.63 -3.32 -0.53
C TYR A 92 -24.53 -4.57 -0.62
N GLY A 93 -25.50 -4.77 0.30
CA GLY A 93 -26.55 -5.78 0.16
C GLY A 93 -26.06 -7.24 0.16
N MET A 94 -25.16 -7.60 1.08
CA MET A 94 -24.56 -8.95 1.16
C MET A 94 -25.42 -9.89 2.02
N ASP A 95 -26.01 -10.92 1.41
CA ASP A 95 -26.72 -12.01 2.10
C ASP A 95 -25.74 -13.06 2.65
N THR A 96 -25.97 -13.51 3.88
CA THR A 96 -25.02 -14.33 4.66
C THR A 96 -25.28 -15.84 4.60
N GLU A 97 -26.36 -16.29 3.95
CA GLU A 97 -26.69 -17.72 3.93
C GLU A 97 -25.78 -18.55 2.99
N GLU A 98 -25.13 -17.95 1.99
CA GLU A 98 -24.15 -18.66 1.15
C GLU A 98 -22.76 -18.83 1.79
N VAL A 99 -22.49 -18.17 2.93
CA VAL A 99 -21.13 -18.10 3.53
C VAL A 99 -20.97 -19.00 4.76
N LEU A 100 -22.06 -19.58 5.28
CA LEU A 100 -22.06 -20.33 6.55
C LEU A 100 -21.87 -21.85 6.40
N SER A 101 -21.75 -22.41 5.20
CA SER A 101 -21.79 -23.86 5.01
C SER A 101 -20.47 -24.61 5.22
N GLU A 102 -19.29 -23.97 5.26
CA GLU A 102 -18.03 -24.69 5.47
C GLU A 102 -17.09 -23.95 6.44
N ASP A 103 -17.32 -24.22 7.73
CA ASP A 103 -16.36 -24.74 8.71
C ASP A 103 -16.53 -24.14 10.12
N VAL A 104 -17.40 -24.82 10.87
CA VAL A 104 -17.41 -24.82 12.33
C VAL A 104 -16.32 -25.77 12.80
N SER A 105 -15.26 -25.26 13.44
CA SER A 105 -14.70 -25.89 14.67
C SER A 105 -13.63 -25.06 15.39
N SER A 106 -13.96 -24.79 16.67
CA SER A 106 -13.09 -24.59 17.83
C SER A 106 -12.35 -23.25 18.05
N SER A 107 -13.00 -22.45 18.90
CA SER A 107 -12.51 -21.74 20.10
C SER A 107 -11.22 -20.89 20.11
N SER A 108 -11.46 -19.64 20.54
CA SER A 108 -10.62 -18.82 21.42
C SER A 108 -9.41 -18.09 20.81
N SER A 109 -9.68 -17.31 19.78
CA SER A 109 -9.16 -15.95 19.59
C SER A 109 -10.00 -15.33 18.48
N LYS A 110 -10.58 -14.14 18.69
CA LYS A 110 -11.28 -13.38 17.63
C LYS A 110 -10.24 -12.91 16.59
N LYS A 111 -9.67 -13.85 15.86
CA LYS A 111 -8.90 -13.63 14.64
C LYS A 111 -9.92 -13.23 13.60
N ILE A 112 -9.83 -12.02 13.10
CA ILE A 112 -10.66 -11.53 11.99
C ILE A 112 -10.22 -12.32 10.74
N ASN A 113 -10.65 -13.58 10.67
CA ASN A 113 -10.49 -14.48 9.53
C ASN A 113 -11.71 -14.37 8.59
N SER A 114 -12.52 -13.31 8.70
CA SER A 114 -13.63 -13.13 7.77
C SER A 114 -13.08 -12.67 6.43
N LEU A 115 -13.05 -13.61 5.49
CA LEU A 115 -12.94 -13.46 4.04
C LEU A 115 -13.66 -12.20 3.55
N LEU A 116 -12.94 -11.07 3.51
CA LEU A 116 -13.40 -9.88 2.80
C LEU A 116 -13.23 -10.20 1.32
N SER A 117 -14.24 -10.80 0.67
CA SER A 117 -14.41 -10.68 -0.79
C SER A 117 -14.98 -9.29 -1.05
N MET A 118 -14.12 -8.28 -1.01
CA MET A 118 -14.53 -6.91 -1.27
C MET A 118 -14.29 -6.58 -2.73
N SER A 119 -15.35 -6.14 -3.42
CA SER A 119 -15.24 -5.51 -4.74
C SER A 119 -14.62 -4.13 -4.60
N VAL A 120 -13.30 -4.06 -4.50
CA VAL A 120 -12.56 -2.80 -4.41
C VAL A 120 -12.35 -2.25 -5.81
N HIS A 121 -12.80 -1.02 -6.03
CA HIS A 121 -12.70 -0.32 -7.31
C HIS A 121 -11.81 0.92 -7.22
N GLN A 122 -11.42 1.33 -6.01
CA GLN A 122 -10.65 2.55 -5.75
C GLN A 122 -9.57 2.31 -4.70
N TRP A 123 -8.41 2.93 -4.90
CA TRP A 123 -7.24 2.77 -4.02
C TRP A 123 -7.43 3.41 -2.63
N ASP A 124 -8.32 4.39 -2.48
CA ASP A 124 -8.58 5.02 -1.18
C ASP A 124 -9.14 4.03 -0.16
N VAL A 125 -9.99 3.10 -0.59
CA VAL A 125 -10.50 2.03 0.27
C VAL A 125 -9.36 1.13 0.75
N VAL A 126 -8.42 0.78 -0.13
CA VAL A 126 -7.23 -0.02 0.23
C VAL A 126 -6.38 0.72 1.26
N ASN A 127 -6.20 2.03 1.11
CA ASN A 127 -5.42 2.85 2.05
C ASN A 127 -6.03 2.84 3.45
N GLU A 128 -7.36 2.79 3.56
CA GLU A 128 -8.06 2.66 4.84
C GLU A 128 -7.88 1.27 5.47
N LEU A 129 -7.76 0.22 4.66
CA LEU A 129 -7.52 -1.15 5.16
C LEU A 129 -6.15 -1.29 5.85
N ASP A 130 -5.15 -0.49 5.49
CA ASP A 130 -3.84 -0.47 6.18
C ASP A 130 -3.95 -0.13 7.68
N LYS A 131 -5.02 0.58 8.08
CA LYS A 131 -5.28 0.94 9.48
C LYS A 131 -5.76 -0.24 10.33
N LEU A 132 -6.02 -1.40 9.73
CA LEU A 132 -6.50 -2.61 10.39
C LEU A 132 -5.32 -3.58 10.63
N PRO A 133 -4.62 -3.52 11.78
CA PRO A 133 -3.45 -4.36 12.04
C PRO A 133 -3.79 -5.86 12.13
N SER A 134 -5.06 -6.20 12.35
CA SER A 134 -5.53 -7.59 12.40
C SER A 134 -5.91 -8.18 11.04
N LEU A 135 -5.80 -7.41 9.94
CA LEU A 135 -6.13 -7.88 8.59
C LEU A 135 -5.01 -8.76 8.01
N VAL A 136 -5.03 -10.05 8.33
CA VAL A 136 -3.96 -10.98 7.89
C VAL A 136 -4.25 -11.62 6.54
N GLN A 137 -5.50 -11.67 6.10
CA GLN A 137 -5.88 -12.29 4.84
C GLN A 137 -6.83 -11.39 4.05
N PHE A 138 -6.64 -11.29 2.74
CA PHE A 138 -7.42 -10.40 1.89
C PHE A 138 -7.81 -11.07 0.57
N TRP A 139 -9.09 -11.00 0.20
CA TRP A 139 -9.62 -11.53 -1.06
C TRP A 139 -10.18 -10.41 -1.93
N CYS A 140 -9.65 -10.30 -3.14
CA CYS A 140 -9.96 -9.23 -4.06
C CYS A 140 -10.20 -9.78 -5.49
N ARG A 141 -10.62 -11.04 -5.61
CA ARG A 141 -10.88 -11.69 -6.90
C ARG A 141 -12.03 -10.96 -7.60
N GLY A 142 -11.79 -10.50 -8.82
CA GLY A 142 -12.76 -9.71 -9.60
C GLY A 142 -12.66 -8.19 -9.43
N ASN A 143 -11.66 -7.69 -8.68
CA ASN A 143 -11.48 -6.26 -8.50
C ASN A 143 -11.00 -5.58 -9.78
N ARG A 144 -11.67 -4.48 -10.16
CA ARG A 144 -11.24 -3.55 -11.22
C ARG A 144 -10.23 -2.53 -10.70
N LEU A 145 -9.40 -2.91 -9.73
CA LEU A 145 -8.26 -2.09 -9.34
C LEU A 145 -7.28 -2.10 -10.51
N VAL A 146 -7.20 -0.98 -11.19
CA VAL A 146 -6.24 -0.75 -12.25
C VAL A 146 -5.11 0.08 -11.66
N SER A 147 -3.88 -0.38 -11.84
CA SER A 147 -2.72 0.49 -11.68
C SER A 147 -2.73 1.51 -12.83
N SER A 148 -1.99 2.61 -12.70
CA SER A 148 -1.94 3.68 -13.71
C SER A 148 -1.50 3.19 -15.10
N ASP A 149 -0.87 2.02 -15.17
CA ASP A 149 -0.41 1.31 -16.37
C ASP A 149 -1.45 0.33 -16.95
N GLY A 150 -2.64 0.18 -16.35
CA GLY A 150 -3.68 -0.71 -16.86
C GLY A 150 -3.51 -2.19 -16.47
N ASN A 151 -2.43 -2.56 -15.78
CA ASN A 151 -2.04 -3.97 -15.61
C ASN A 151 -2.52 -4.56 -14.26
N PRO A 152 -3.32 -5.65 -14.27
CA PRO A 152 -3.82 -6.28 -13.05
C PRO A 152 -2.73 -6.99 -12.21
N ARG A 153 -1.61 -7.41 -12.80
CA ARG A 153 -0.46 -7.93 -12.03
C ARG A 153 0.16 -6.84 -11.15
N THR A 154 0.21 -5.61 -11.66
CA THR A 154 0.66 -4.43 -10.91
C THR A 154 -0.28 -4.09 -9.75
N ALA A 155 -1.59 -4.39 -9.87
CA ALA A 155 -2.54 -4.18 -8.78
C ALA A 155 -2.30 -5.12 -7.58
N ASN A 156 -2.00 -6.40 -7.80
CA ASN A 156 -1.65 -7.32 -6.70
C ASN A 156 -0.34 -6.91 -6.02
N GLN A 157 0.67 -6.52 -6.79
CA GLN A 157 1.91 -5.99 -6.23
C GLN A 157 1.66 -4.73 -5.39
N MET A 158 0.83 -3.82 -5.89
CA MET A 158 0.44 -2.62 -5.16
C MET A 158 -0.31 -2.94 -3.86
N LEU A 159 -1.21 -3.93 -3.87
CA LEU A 159 -1.89 -4.41 -2.67
C LEU A 159 -0.90 -4.98 -1.64
N ILE A 160 0.05 -5.81 -2.08
CA ILE A 160 1.11 -6.37 -1.23
C ILE A 160 1.96 -5.26 -0.60
N ALA A 161 2.33 -4.24 -1.39
CA ALA A 161 3.12 -3.11 -0.91
C ALA A 161 2.33 -2.21 0.05
N LYS A 162 1.04 -1.98 -0.22
CA LYS A 162 0.18 -1.10 0.60
C LYS A 162 -0.34 -1.75 1.88
N LEU A 163 -0.51 -3.07 1.92
CA LEU A 163 -1.08 -3.80 3.06
C LEU A 163 -0.03 -4.70 3.72
N GLY A 164 0.84 -4.08 4.52
CA GLY A 164 2.02 -4.74 5.09
C GLY A 164 1.74 -5.86 6.08
N GLN A 165 0.53 -5.89 6.63
CA GLN A 165 0.05 -6.86 7.60
C GLN A 165 -0.60 -8.10 6.95
N VAL A 166 -1.04 -8.00 5.69
CA VAL A 166 -1.68 -9.10 4.97
C VAL A 166 -0.62 -10.14 4.64
N VAL A 167 -0.84 -11.40 5.00
CA VAL A 167 0.05 -12.55 4.73
C VAL A 167 -0.50 -13.42 3.59
N THR A 168 -1.82 -13.45 3.40
CA THR A 168 -2.47 -14.19 2.32
C THR A 168 -3.28 -13.26 1.44
N LEU A 169 -3.02 -13.25 0.12
CA LEU A 169 -3.79 -12.50 -0.87
C LEU A 169 -4.45 -13.45 -1.87
N ASN A 170 -5.78 -13.37 -2.04
CA ASN A 170 -6.57 -14.20 -2.97
C ASN A 170 -6.42 -15.72 -2.78
N GLY A 171 -6.09 -16.14 -1.56
CA GLY A 171 -5.80 -17.54 -1.20
C GLY A 171 -4.36 -17.97 -1.47
N CYS A 172 -3.48 -17.07 -1.93
CA CYS A 172 -2.05 -17.34 -2.08
C CYS A 172 -1.26 -16.70 -0.94
N GLU A 173 -0.34 -17.46 -0.34
CA GLU A 173 0.63 -16.92 0.61
C GLU A 173 1.57 -15.93 -0.09
N ILE A 174 1.85 -14.81 0.58
CA ILE A 174 2.80 -13.82 0.10
C ILE A 174 4.17 -14.16 0.69
N HIS A 175 5.09 -14.64 -0.13
CA HIS A 175 6.44 -14.91 0.32
C HIS A 175 7.22 -13.61 0.59
N HIS A 176 8.26 -13.72 1.42
CA HIS A 176 9.09 -12.59 1.83
C HIS A 176 9.71 -11.85 0.62
N GLU A 177 10.23 -12.59 -0.36
CA GLU A 177 10.84 -12.00 -1.56
C GLU A 177 9.82 -11.28 -2.45
N ASP A 178 8.59 -11.81 -2.57
CA ASP A 178 7.51 -11.15 -3.31
C ASP A 178 7.10 -9.84 -2.64
N ARG A 179 7.02 -9.84 -1.31
CA ARG A 179 6.74 -8.62 -0.54
C ARG A 179 7.84 -7.59 -0.72
N ARG A 180 9.10 -8.02 -0.58
CA ARG A 180 10.25 -7.15 -0.73
C ARG A 180 10.28 -6.53 -2.13
N GLY A 181 10.08 -7.33 -3.18
CA GLY A 181 10.00 -6.86 -4.55
C GLY A 181 8.87 -5.84 -4.76
N ALA A 182 7.66 -6.17 -4.31
CA ALA A 182 6.51 -5.27 -4.41
C ALA A 182 6.71 -3.94 -3.65
N GLU A 183 7.30 -3.98 -2.44
CA GLU A 183 7.60 -2.79 -1.65
C GLU A 183 8.64 -1.90 -2.36
N LEU A 184 9.70 -2.48 -2.92
CA LEU A 184 10.72 -1.74 -3.67
C LEU A 184 10.16 -1.13 -4.97
N ASP A 185 9.38 -1.90 -5.72
CA ASP A 185 8.72 -1.43 -6.94
C ASP A 185 7.76 -0.27 -6.63
N TYR A 186 7.04 -0.36 -5.51
CA TYR A 186 6.16 0.71 -5.02
C TYR A 186 6.92 1.98 -4.66
N ILE A 187 8.07 1.86 -3.98
CA ILE A 187 8.94 3.01 -3.70
C ILE A 187 9.35 3.68 -5.01
N LYS A 188 9.87 2.92 -5.97
CA LYS A 188 10.32 3.44 -7.26
C LYS A 188 9.17 4.12 -8.03
N MET A 189 8.01 3.48 -8.07
CA MET A 189 6.84 3.97 -8.82
C MET A 189 6.35 5.34 -8.35
N PHE A 190 6.41 5.64 -7.05
CA PHE A 190 5.88 6.90 -6.50
C PHE A 190 6.95 7.86 -5.99
N GLY A 191 8.24 7.59 -6.20
CA GLY A 191 9.29 8.44 -5.64
C GLY A 191 9.35 9.84 -6.24
N GLU A 192 9.02 10.05 -7.52
CA GLU A 192 8.86 11.40 -8.07
C GLU A 192 7.73 12.17 -7.38
N ALA A 193 6.59 11.49 -7.15
CA ALA A 193 5.44 12.09 -6.48
C ALA A 193 5.76 12.41 -5.02
N TRP A 194 6.52 11.53 -4.35
CA TRP A 194 7.01 11.74 -2.99
C TRP A 194 7.98 12.93 -2.90
N LEU A 195 8.95 13.05 -3.81
CA LEU A 195 9.86 14.19 -3.87
C LEU A 195 9.10 15.51 -4.06
N LYS A 196 8.13 15.53 -4.99
CA LYS A 196 7.25 16.70 -5.20
C LYS A 196 6.39 17.03 -3.99
N ALA A 197 6.03 16.03 -3.20
CA ALA A 197 5.24 16.19 -1.98
C ALA A 197 6.05 16.64 -0.76
N GLY A 198 7.36 16.87 -0.89
CA GLY A 198 8.25 17.32 0.20
C GLY A 198 9.42 16.37 0.49
N GLY A 199 9.42 15.16 -0.07
CA GLY A 199 10.54 14.22 0.01
C GLY A 199 10.98 13.93 1.46
N ARG A 200 12.28 14.09 1.73
CA ARG A 200 12.89 13.88 3.07
C ARG A 200 12.50 14.94 4.11
N SER A 201 11.79 15.99 3.72
CA SER A 201 11.34 17.06 4.61
C SER A 201 9.92 16.77 5.14
N GLN A 202 9.05 17.77 5.17
CA GLN A 202 7.67 17.59 5.58
C GLN A 202 6.82 17.16 4.39
N ILE A 203 6.39 15.89 4.40
CA ILE A 203 5.54 15.32 3.36
C ILE A 203 4.13 15.90 3.45
N SER A 204 3.52 16.16 2.29
CA SER A 204 2.15 16.65 2.21
C SER A 204 1.14 15.65 2.82
N SER A 205 0.09 16.18 3.45
CA SER A 205 -1.00 15.39 4.00
C SER A 205 -1.72 14.57 2.91
N GLN A 206 -1.83 15.14 1.70
CA GLN A 206 -2.42 14.49 0.53
C GLN A 206 -1.63 13.25 0.08
N PHE A 207 -0.29 13.34 0.04
CA PHE A 207 0.52 12.18 -0.32
C PHE A 207 0.43 11.11 0.78
N THR A 208 0.47 11.53 2.04
CA THR A 208 0.37 10.63 3.19
C THR A 208 -0.95 9.84 3.19
N SER A 209 -2.09 10.48 2.86
CA SER A 209 -3.37 9.77 2.78
C SER A 209 -3.44 8.78 1.62
N GLN A 210 -2.80 9.09 0.49
CA GLN A 210 -2.77 8.21 -0.69
C GLN A 210 -1.74 7.09 -0.56
N HIS A 211 -0.71 7.26 0.28
CA HIS A 211 0.43 6.37 0.43
C HIS A 211 0.81 6.15 1.91
N PRO A 212 -0.10 5.57 2.74
CA PRO A 212 0.05 5.54 4.21
C PRO A 212 1.29 4.78 4.71
N ARG A 213 1.76 3.77 3.96
CA ARG A 213 2.97 3.01 4.30
C ARG A 213 4.27 3.58 3.75
N TYR A 214 4.21 4.57 2.85
CA TYR A 214 5.37 4.96 2.06
C TYR A 214 6.52 5.46 2.92
N GLN A 215 6.25 6.29 3.93
CA GLN A 215 7.29 6.76 4.84
C GLN A 215 7.98 5.59 5.57
N LYS A 216 7.22 4.62 6.08
CA LYS A 216 7.79 3.43 6.73
C LYS A 216 8.67 2.61 5.78
N LEU A 217 8.34 2.60 4.50
CA LEU A 217 9.12 1.91 3.47
C LEU A 217 10.41 2.67 3.13
N ILE A 218 10.36 4.00 3.09
CA ILE A 218 11.57 4.84 2.98
C ILE A 218 12.49 4.64 4.19
N ASP A 219 11.93 4.60 5.40
CA ASP A 219 12.71 4.35 6.62
C ASP A 219 13.35 2.94 6.61
N LYS A 220 12.68 1.97 5.98
CA LYS A 220 13.12 0.57 5.90
C LYS A 220 14.15 0.31 4.80
N TYR A 221 13.97 0.88 3.61
CA TYR A 221 14.77 0.56 2.41
C TYR A 221 15.63 1.73 1.90
N GLY A 222 15.40 2.94 2.39
CA GLY A 222 16.04 4.16 1.92
C GLY A 222 15.18 4.93 0.91
N ALA A 223 15.54 6.21 0.74
CA ALA A 223 14.93 7.05 -0.29
C ALA A 223 15.41 6.61 -1.68
N PRO A 224 14.52 6.54 -2.69
CA PRO A 224 14.91 6.18 -4.04
C PRO A 224 15.91 7.19 -4.60
N GLU A 225 16.93 6.71 -5.32
CA GLU A 225 17.92 7.61 -5.92
C GLU A 225 17.30 8.34 -7.11
N GLU A 226 17.69 9.60 -7.36
CA GLU A 226 17.17 10.37 -8.51
C GLU A 226 17.39 9.66 -9.86
N GLY A 227 18.41 8.80 -9.95
CA GLY A 227 18.65 7.93 -11.10
C GLY A 227 17.62 6.82 -11.29
N GLU A 228 17.05 6.29 -10.20
CA GLU A 228 16.03 5.24 -10.20
C GLU A 228 14.62 5.76 -10.48
N LEU A 229 14.40 7.07 -10.25
CA LEU A 229 13.10 7.73 -10.40
C LEU A 229 12.83 8.28 -11.79
N LYS A 230 13.85 8.30 -12.66
CA LYS A 230 13.64 8.64 -14.06
C LYS A 230 12.56 7.71 -14.60
N LYS A 231 11.41 8.29 -14.94
CA LYS A 231 10.38 7.56 -15.69
C LYS A 231 11.09 6.80 -16.79
N ILE A 232 10.87 5.49 -16.82
CA ILE A 232 10.82 4.79 -18.10
C ILE A 232 9.70 5.53 -18.82
N GLU A 233 10.04 6.58 -19.57
CA GLU A 233 9.11 7.07 -20.58
C GLU A 233 8.65 5.81 -21.32
N PRO A 234 7.36 5.68 -21.68
CA PRO A 234 7.01 4.75 -22.74
C PRO A 234 7.80 5.24 -23.93
N PHE A 235 9.02 4.72 -24.08
CA PHE A 235 10.02 5.25 -24.97
C PHE A 235 9.42 4.98 -26.32
N ALA A 236 8.83 6.02 -26.90
CA ALA A 236 7.90 5.92 -27.99
C ALA A 236 8.60 5.28 -29.18
N LEU A 237 8.59 3.95 -29.23
CA LEU A 237 9.25 3.05 -30.17
C LEU A 237 10.42 3.67 -30.96
N LYS A 238 11.28 4.47 -30.32
CA LYS A 238 12.47 4.97 -30.98
C LYS A 238 13.43 3.81 -30.86
N ASN A 239 13.89 3.31 -31.99
CA ASN A 239 14.93 2.31 -32.07
C ASN A 239 16.23 2.88 -31.47
N GLN A 240 16.29 3.06 -30.15
CA GLN A 240 17.52 3.44 -29.48
C GLN A 240 18.38 2.19 -29.39
N LEU A 241 19.35 2.15 -30.29
CA LEU A 241 20.40 1.15 -30.28
C LEU A 241 21.45 1.59 -29.26
N LEU A 242 21.62 0.79 -28.21
CA LEU A 242 22.70 0.92 -27.24
C LEU A 242 24.01 0.51 -27.89
N LYS A 243 25.04 1.34 -27.74
CA LYS A 243 26.42 1.01 -28.09
C LYS A 243 27.04 0.19 -26.95
N ILE A 244 27.08 -1.12 -27.15
CA ILE A 244 27.61 -2.08 -26.17
C ILE A 244 28.97 -2.57 -26.63
N THR A 245 29.93 -2.61 -25.69
CA THR A 245 31.26 -3.17 -25.92
C THR A 245 31.37 -4.53 -25.25
N PHE A 246 31.52 -5.59 -26.03
CA PHE A 246 31.79 -6.93 -25.53
C PHE A 246 33.28 -7.09 -25.26
N VAL A 247 33.63 -7.45 -24.04
CA VAL A 247 35.02 -7.65 -23.57
C VAL A 247 35.19 -9.12 -23.20
N PHE A 248 36.40 -9.65 -23.37
CA PHE A 248 36.71 -11.07 -23.17
C PHE A 248 37.84 -11.20 -22.13
N PRO A 249 37.53 -11.16 -20.82
CA PRO A 249 38.54 -11.10 -19.77
C PRO A 249 39.52 -12.29 -19.78
N GLU A 250 39.03 -13.46 -20.20
CA GLU A 250 39.77 -14.73 -20.22
C GLU A 250 40.47 -14.99 -21.56
N ASP A 251 40.29 -14.12 -22.56
CA ASP A 251 40.89 -14.21 -23.90
C ASP A 251 41.65 -12.91 -24.20
N ALA A 252 42.81 -12.75 -23.57
CA ALA A 252 43.62 -11.51 -23.62
C ALA A 252 44.09 -11.14 -25.04
N GLY A 253 44.09 -12.09 -25.99
CA GLY A 253 44.44 -11.82 -27.39
C GLY A 253 43.26 -11.27 -28.21
N ARG A 254 42.03 -11.39 -27.72
CA ARG A 254 40.83 -11.00 -28.46
C ARG A 254 40.48 -9.55 -28.19
N LYS A 255 40.37 -8.78 -29.29
CA LYS A 255 39.93 -7.39 -29.24
C LYS A 255 38.45 -7.29 -28.83
N PRO A 256 38.08 -6.28 -28.03
CA PRO A 256 36.67 -6.02 -27.73
C PRO A 256 35.84 -5.84 -29.00
N ILE A 257 34.60 -6.33 -28.97
CA ILE A 257 33.66 -6.22 -30.08
C ILE A 257 32.58 -5.21 -29.74
N GLU A 258 32.48 -4.15 -30.53
CA GLU A 258 31.43 -3.14 -30.37
C GLU A 258 30.20 -3.48 -31.23
N LYS A 259 28.99 -3.42 -30.64
CA LYS A 259 27.73 -3.61 -31.36
C LYS A 259 26.66 -2.64 -30.90
N LYS A 260 25.82 -2.25 -31.85
CA LYS A 260 24.62 -1.46 -31.64
C LYS A 260 23.42 -2.38 -31.50
N LEU A 261 22.87 -2.51 -30.30
CA LEU A 261 21.78 -3.44 -29.97
C LEU A 261 20.57 -2.71 -29.40
N PRO A 262 19.32 -3.08 -29.75
CA PRO A 262 18.15 -2.49 -29.11
C PRO A 262 18.14 -2.78 -27.60
N ALA A 263 17.79 -1.80 -26.78
CA ALA A 263 17.62 -2.02 -25.33
C ALA A 263 16.57 -3.11 -25.00
N SER A 264 15.59 -3.30 -25.89
CA SER A 264 14.57 -4.36 -25.82
C SER A 264 15.05 -5.74 -26.26
N MET A 265 16.31 -5.89 -26.69
CA MET A 265 16.84 -7.19 -27.11
C MET A 265 16.96 -8.14 -25.90
N LEU A 266 16.39 -9.33 -26.04
CA LEU A 266 16.50 -10.40 -25.04
C LEU A 266 17.94 -10.93 -24.95
N VAL A 267 18.37 -11.28 -23.75
CA VAL A 267 19.71 -11.85 -23.49
C VAL A 267 19.95 -13.10 -24.34
N GLN A 268 18.94 -13.97 -24.54
CA GLN A 268 19.05 -15.11 -25.46
C GLN A 268 19.46 -14.72 -26.90
N LYS A 269 18.98 -13.57 -27.40
CA LYS A 269 19.31 -13.07 -28.74
C LYS A 269 20.71 -12.47 -28.77
N VAL A 270 21.16 -11.89 -27.67
CA VAL A 270 22.54 -11.42 -27.48
C VAL A 270 23.49 -12.62 -27.48
N LYS A 271 23.20 -13.68 -26.71
CA LYS A 271 23.96 -14.93 -26.74
C LYS A 271 23.96 -15.58 -28.13
N GLY A 272 22.85 -15.56 -28.85
CA GLY A 272 22.80 -16.02 -30.25
C GLY A 272 23.62 -15.17 -31.23
N LEU A 273 23.77 -13.87 -30.98
CA LEU A 273 24.71 -13.00 -31.72
C LEU A 273 26.16 -13.38 -31.39
N LEU A 274 26.47 -13.56 -30.11
CA LEU A 274 27.80 -13.96 -29.65
C LEU A 274 28.19 -15.35 -30.17
N TYR A 275 27.27 -16.33 -30.19
CA TYR A 275 27.51 -17.63 -30.83
C TYR A 275 27.94 -17.48 -32.30
N ARG A 276 27.28 -16.60 -33.06
CA ARG A 276 27.65 -16.37 -34.47
C ARG A 276 29.06 -15.78 -34.62
N LEU A 277 29.50 -14.97 -33.67
CA LEU A 277 30.80 -14.28 -33.67
C LEU A 277 31.93 -15.13 -33.08
N LEU A 278 31.66 -15.85 -31.99
CA LEU A 278 32.66 -16.57 -31.19
C LEU A 278 32.69 -18.07 -31.48
N LYS A 279 31.62 -18.61 -32.09
CA LYS A 279 31.40 -20.06 -32.28
C LYS A 279 31.35 -20.87 -30.97
N VAL A 280 31.03 -20.20 -29.86
CA VAL A 280 30.81 -20.81 -28.53
C VAL A 280 29.32 -20.98 -28.29
N PRO A 281 28.83 -22.20 -27.96
CA PRO A 281 27.41 -22.45 -27.70
C PRO A 281 26.82 -21.47 -26.69
N ALA A 282 25.59 -21.04 -26.93
CA ALA A 282 24.92 -20.05 -26.07
C ALA A 282 24.76 -20.52 -24.60
N ALA A 283 24.67 -21.83 -24.38
CA ALA A 283 24.58 -22.44 -23.04
C ALA A 283 25.86 -22.24 -22.21
N ASP A 284 27.02 -22.17 -22.89
CA ASP A 284 28.33 -22.08 -22.24
C ASP A 284 28.73 -20.61 -21.99
N LEU A 285 28.01 -19.66 -22.61
CA LEU A 285 28.27 -18.23 -22.44
C LEU A 285 27.73 -17.73 -21.10
N LYS A 286 28.64 -17.29 -20.23
CA LYS A 286 28.34 -16.53 -19.02
C LYS A 286 28.57 -15.04 -19.27
N LEU A 287 27.53 -14.23 -19.04
CA LEU A 287 27.55 -12.80 -19.28
C LEU A 287 27.44 -12.03 -17.97
N THR A 288 28.23 -10.98 -17.88
CA THR A 288 28.18 -9.97 -16.82
C THR A 288 28.40 -8.60 -17.44
N TYR A 289 28.17 -7.51 -16.71
CA TYR A 289 28.48 -6.18 -17.21
C TYR A 289 29.06 -5.27 -16.13
N THR A 290 29.79 -4.26 -16.58
CA THR A 290 30.32 -3.17 -15.75
C THR A 290 29.88 -1.84 -16.34
N SER A 291 29.50 -0.90 -15.48
CA SER A 291 29.13 0.45 -15.88
C SER A 291 30.20 1.46 -15.50
N PRO A 292 30.55 2.44 -16.35
CA PRO A 292 31.44 3.54 -15.99
C PRO A 292 30.98 4.33 -14.75
N LYS A 293 29.67 4.32 -14.45
CA LYS A 293 29.08 4.98 -13.28
C LYS A 293 29.38 4.27 -11.96
N MET A 294 29.68 2.97 -11.99
CA MET A 294 29.98 2.13 -10.82
C MET A 294 31.30 1.39 -11.03
N VAL A 295 32.40 2.12 -10.90
CA VAL A 295 33.75 1.59 -11.11
C VAL A 295 34.04 0.45 -10.12
N GLY A 296 34.54 -0.67 -10.63
CA GLY A 296 34.95 -1.82 -9.82
C GLY A 296 33.84 -2.79 -9.43
N THR A 297 32.59 -2.54 -9.86
CA THR A 297 31.46 -3.45 -9.61
C THR A 297 31.05 -4.16 -10.90
N GLU A 298 30.92 -5.47 -10.83
CA GLU A 298 30.51 -6.33 -11.94
C GLU A 298 29.15 -6.97 -11.60
N PHE A 299 28.20 -6.89 -12.52
CA PHE A 299 26.82 -7.33 -12.33
C PHE A 299 26.52 -8.54 -13.21
N GLU A 300 25.83 -9.54 -12.66
CA GLU A 300 25.48 -10.77 -13.37
C GLU A 300 24.27 -10.60 -14.29
N ILE A 301 24.34 -11.19 -15.48
CA ILE A 301 23.22 -11.29 -16.42
C ILE A 301 22.72 -12.75 -16.35
N ASP A 302 21.79 -12.99 -15.43
CA ASP A 302 21.41 -14.34 -14.93
C ASP A 302 20.26 -15.01 -15.71
N SER A 303 19.52 -14.26 -16.51
CA SER A 303 18.33 -14.75 -17.20
C SER A 303 18.28 -14.39 -18.69
N ASP A 304 18.18 -15.43 -19.52
CA ASP A 304 18.06 -15.40 -20.98
C ASP A 304 16.73 -14.80 -21.49
N LEU A 305 15.70 -14.80 -20.64
CA LEU A 305 14.36 -14.28 -20.94
C LEU A 305 14.18 -12.79 -20.58
N LYS A 306 15.20 -12.16 -19.99
CA LYS A 306 15.19 -10.73 -19.66
C LYS A 306 15.82 -9.92 -20.80
N THR A 307 15.50 -8.64 -20.89
CA THR A 307 16.05 -7.71 -21.89
C THR A 307 17.31 -7.01 -21.35
N LEU A 308 18.12 -6.42 -22.23
CA LEU A 308 19.23 -5.55 -21.81
C LEU A 308 18.75 -4.40 -20.91
N GLN A 309 17.58 -3.83 -21.21
CA GLN A 309 16.94 -2.79 -20.40
C GLN A 309 16.60 -3.25 -18.98
N PHE A 310 16.23 -4.53 -18.78
CA PHE A 310 15.93 -5.04 -17.43
C PHE A 310 17.14 -4.96 -16.50
N TYR A 311 18.35 -5.17 -17.04
CA TYR A 311 19.60 -5.02 -16.30
C TYR A 311 20.12 -3.58 -16.29
N SER A 312 19.31 -2.60 -16.69
CA SER A 312 19.71 -1.18 -16.76
C SER A 312 21.00 -0.93 -17.54
N ILE A 313 21.28 -1.74 -18.58
CA ILE A 313 22.44 -1.55 -19.45
C ILE A 313 22.22 -0.31 -20.31
N GLU A 314 23.20 0.59 -20.30
CA GLU A 314 23.19 1.87 -21.01
C GLU A 314 24.27 1.96 -22.11
N ASP A 315 24.25 3.08 -22.86
CA ASP A 315 25.26 3.37 -23.87
C ASP A 315 26.65 3.53 -23.23
N GLY A 316 27.64 2.78 -23.74
CA GLY A 316 29.01 2.81 -23.23
C GLY A 316 29.33 1.79 -22.14
N ASP A 317 28.34 1.02 -21.65
CA ASP A 317 28.60 -0.10 -20.75
C ASP A 317 29.38 -1.22 -21.45
N GLN A 318 30.15 -1.97 -20.65
CA GLN A 318 30.92 -3.11 -21.11
C GLN A 318 30.27 -4.41 -20.64
N VAL A 319 29.97 -5.31 -21.58
CA VAL A 319 29.49 -6.66 -21.29
C VAL A 319 30.69 -7.61 -21.35
N LEU A 320 31.01 -8.23 -20.23
CA LEU A 320 32.09 -9.19 -20.12
C LEU A 320 31.53 -10.56 -20.48
N VAL A 321 32.20 -11.22 -21.41
CA VAL A 321 31.80 -12.52 -21.96
C VAL A 321 32.83 -13.55 -21.52
N ARG A 322 32.38 -14.54 -20.75
CA ARG A 322 33.15 -15.70 -20.32
C ARG A 322 32.49 -16.97 -20.83
N TRP A 323 33.25 -18.04 -20.95
CA TRP A 323 32.71 -19.35 -21.29
C TRP A 323 33.55 -20.47 -20.71
N SER A 324 32.88 -21.57 -20.38
CA SER A 324 33.47 -22.82 -19.88
C SER A 324 33.25 -23.94 -20.88
#